data_AF-A0A5K7Z577-F1
#
_entry.id   AF-A0A5K7Z577-F1
#
_cell.length_a   1.000
_cell.length_b   1.000
_cell.length_c   1.000
_cell.angle_alpha   90.00
_cell.angle_beta   90.00
_cell.angle_gamma   90.00
#
_symmetry.space_group_name_H-M   'P 1'
#
loop_
_entity.id
_entity.type
_entity.pdbx_description
1 polymer ?
#
loop_
_entity_poly.entity_id
_entity_poly.type
_entity_poly.pdbx_seq_one_letter_code
_entity_poly.pdbx_strand_id
1 'polypeptide(L)' 'MKSFRKELWFEVPTRRAFINITGEVQRCINDSGVKEGLVLVKAK' A
#
# COMPACT_ATOMS: atom_id res chain seq x y z
N MET A 1 -2.25 10.31 17.92
CA MET A 1 -1.88 9.10 17.12
C MET A 1 -2.44 9.29 15.72
N LYS A 2 -1.58 9.43 14.70
CA LYS A 2 -2.03 9.57 13.29
C LYS A 2 -2.30 8.19 12.72
N SER A 3 -3.40 8.02 12.00
CA SER A 3 -3.71 6.83 11.23
C SER A 3 -3.88 7.22 9.76
N PHE A 4 -3.40 6.38 8.86
CA PHE A 4 -3.53 6.55 7.42
C PHE A 4 -4.04 5.25 6.81
N ARG A 5 -5.04 5.34 5.95
CA ARG A 5 -5.61 4.20 5.24
C ARG A 5 -5.79 4.55 3.77
N LYS A 6 -5.31 3.68 2.89
CA LYS A 6 -5.49 3.78 1.44
C LYS A 6 -5.73 2.38 0.88
N GLU A 7 -6.63 2.29 -0.10
CA GLU A 7 -6.87 1.06 -0.82
C GLU A 7 -6.14 1.12 -2.16
N LEU A 8 -5.45 0.03 -2.49
CA LEU A 8 -4.76 -0.13 -3.76
C LEU A 8 -5.56 -1.13 -4.59
N TRP A 9 -6.02 -0.68 -5.75
CA TRP A 9 -6.79 -1.49 -6.70
C TRP A 9 -5.90 -1.82 -7.89
N PHE A 10 -5.91 -3.09 -8.29
CA PHE A 10 -5.12 -3.58 -9.40
C PHE A 10 -6.00 -4.40 -10.33
N GLU A 11 -5.98 -4.06 -11.61
CA GLU A 11 -6.57 -4.86 -12.66
C GLU A 11 -5.46 -5.67 -13.34
N VAL A 12 -5.60 -6.99 -13.35
CA VAL A 12 -4.63 -7.89 -13.98
C VAL A 12 -5.26 -8.52 -15.23
N PRO A 13 -4.60 -8.46 -16.39
CA PRO A 13 -5.17 -9.00 -17.63
C PRO A 13 -5.16 -10.53 -17.68
N THR A 14 -4.48 -11.18 -16.73
CA THR A 14 -4.34 -12.63 -16.64
C THR A 14 -4.90 -13.16 -15.32
N ARG A 15 -5.22 -14.46 -15.29
CA ARG A 15 -5.73 -15.13 -14.08
C ARG A 15 -4.77 -15.05 -12.88
N ARG A 16 -3.46 -14.94 -13.13
CA ARG A 16 -2.42 -14.84 -12.09
C ARG A 16 -1.35 -13.86 -12.54
N ALA A 17 -0.96 -12.98 -11.64
CA ALA A 17 0.14 -12.05 -11.82
C ALA A 17 0.84 -11.78 -10.48
N PHE A 18 2.11 -11.43 -10.54
CA PHE A 18 2.85 -10.88 -9.41
C PHE A 18 3.03 -9.38 -9.66
N ILE A 19 2.53 -8.55 -8.75
CA ILE A 19 2.65 -7.09 -8.82
C ILE A 19 3.57 -6.64 -7.70
N ASN A 20 4.61 -5.88 -8.05
CA ASN A 20 5.44 -5.21 -7.06
C ASN A 20 4.74 -3.92 -6.61
N ILE A 21 4.35 -3.86 -5.34
CA ILE A 21 3.62 -2.73 -4.74
C ILE A 21 4.50 -1.84 -3.86
N THR A 22 5.82 -2.05 -3.83
CA THR A 22 6.73 -1.31 -2.94
C THR A 22 6.68 0.20 -3.19
N GLY A 23 6.54 0.63 -4.45
CA GLY A 23 6.46 2.05 -4.80
C GLY A 23 5.18 2.72 -4.29
N GLU A 24 4.04 2.04 -4.42
CA GLU A 24 2.72 2.47 -3.98
C GLU A 24 2.67 2.55 -2.45
N VAL A 25 3.22 1.55 -1.77
CA VAL A 25 3.33 1.55 -0.30
C VAL A 25 4.24 2.68 0.17
N GLN A 26 5.37 2.95 -0.50
CA GLN A 26 6.24 4.07 -0.13
C GLN A 26 5.53 5.42 -0.30
N ARG A 27 4.72 5.59 -1.35
CA ARG A 27 3.88 6.79 -1.52
C ARG A 27 2.89 6.94 -0.36
N CYS A 28 2.24 5.85 0.06
CA CYS A 28 1.36 5.85 1.23
C CYS A 28 2.09 6.30 2.51
N ILE A 29 3.31 5.82 2.72
CA ILE A 29 4.12 6.22 3.89
C ILE A 29 4.43 7.72 3.83
N ASN A 30 4.87 8.22 2.68
CA ASN A 30 5.17 9.64 2.49
C ASN A 30 3.91 10.51 2.69
N ASP A 31 2.78 10.13 2.10
CA ASP A 31 1.48 10.82 2.23
C ASP A 31 0.96 10.81 3.68
N SER A 32 1.23 9.74 4.43
CA SER A 32 0.78 9.61 5.82
C SER A 32 1.45 10.59 6.77
N GLY A 33 2.67 11.05 6.44
CA GLY A 33 3.50 11.89 7.31
C GLY A 33 3.88 11.22 8.64
N VAL A 34 3.76 9.90 8.77
CA VAL A 34 4.19 9.13 9.94
C VAL A 34 5.70 8.91 9.85
N LYS A 35 6.46 9.42 10.83
CA LYS A 35 7.92 9.29 10.88
C LYS A 35 8.39 7.98 11.52
N GLU A 36 7.67 7.52 12.55
CA GLU A 36 7.94 6.29 13.28
C GLU A 36 6.62 5.58 13.54
N GLY A 37 6.55 4.29 13.23
CA GLY A 37 5.33 3.50 13.35
C GLY A 37 5.42 2.17 12.63
N LEU A 38 4.25 1.56 12.42
CA LEU A 38 4.09 0.27 11.75
C LEU A 38 3.15 0.43 10.55
N VAL A 39 3.42 -0.35 9.49
CA VAL A 39 2.58 -0.40 8.28
C VAL A 39 2.01 -1.80 8.14
N LEU A 40 0.68 -1.90 8.03
CA LEU A 40 -0.02 -3.15 7.75
C LEU A 40 -0.46 -3.16 6.29
N VAL A 41 -0.03 -4.16 5.54
CA VAL A 41 -0.49 -4.43 4.17
C VAL A 41 -1.25 -5.75 4.17
N LYS A 42 -2.48 -5.75 3.68
CA LYS A 42 -3.29 -6.97 3.55
C LYS A 42 -4.01 -6.99 2.21
N ALA A 43 -4.16 -8.19 1.64
CA ALA A 43 -5.15 -8.44 0.61
C ALA A 43 -6.52 -8.61 1.28
N LYS A 44 -7.56 -8.11 0.62
CA LYS A 44 -8.94 -8.32 1.02
C LYS A 44 -9.53 -9.48 0.23
#